data_AF-A0A7S2D7N8-F1
#
_entry.id   AF-A0A7S2D7N8-F1
#
_cell.length_a   1.000
_cell.length_b   1.000
_cell.length_c   1.000
_cell.angle_alpha   90.00
_cell.angle_beta   90.00
_cell.angle_gamma   90.00
#
_symmetry.space_group_name_H-M   'P 1'
#
loop_
_entity.id
_entity.type
_entity.pdbx_description
1 polymer ?
#
loop_
_entity_poly.entity_id
_entity_poly.type
_entity_poly.pdbx_seq_one_letter_code
_entity_poly.pdbx_strand_id
1 'polypeptide(L)'
;SESADSEDEDEDEEMDSDEEQEEGLSEAVLSVAPKDWGIMHGPFKMLLCVNQELYDENGKATKMKPGKVAAQCCHAVLGAYKRAMKRCPGAVSAWETIGQAKVAVKVPTVEEMMRVREQAAAAGVAFYLV
;
A
#
# COMPACT_ATOMS: atom_id res chain seq x y z
N SER A 1 -36.04 33.14 5.87
CA SER A 1 -34.89 32.80 5.03
C SER A 1 -33.72 32.58 5.93
N GLU A 2 -33.48 31.34 6.35
CA GLU A 2 -32.22 30.93 6.95
C GLU A 2 -32.18 29.41 6.80
N SER A 3 -31.20 29.00 6.01
CA SER A 3 -31.01 27.67 5.47
C SER A 3 -30.47 26.75 6.55
N ALA A 4 -30.91 25.49 6.51
CA ALA A 4 -30.49 24.43 7.40
C ALA A 4 -28.97 24.23 7.33
N ASP A 5 -28.34 24.28 8.49
CA ASP A 5 -27.00 23.79 8.76
C ASP A 5 -27.10 22.26 8.72
N SER A 6 -26.59 21.64 7.66
CA SER A 6 -26.47 20.18 7.59
C SER A 6 -25.14 19.80 8.20
N GLU A 7 -25.19 19.26 9.41
CA GLU A 7 -24.05 18.68 10.11
C GLU A 7 -23.46 17.56 9.23
N ASP A 8 -22.24 17.80 8.73
CA ASP A 8 -21.42 16.79 8.06
C ASP A 8 -21.03 15.74 9.12
N GLU A 9 -21.72 14.60 9.12
CA GLU A 9 -21.33 13.42 9.90
C GLU A 9 -20.10 12.77 9.24
N ASP A 10 -18.91 13.27 9.61
CA ASP A 10 -17.64 12.59 9.39
C ASP A 10 -17.59 11.34 10.30
N GLU A 11 -18.14 10.22 9.82
CA GLU A 11 -17.90 8.89 10.41
C GLU A 11 -16.44 8.49 10.12
N ASP A 12 -15.52 8.97 10.98
CA ASP A 12 -14.18 8.43 11.13
C ASP A 12 -14.27 7.02 11.76
N GLU A 13 -14.56 6.03 10.93
CA GLU A 13 -14.29 4.62 11.27
C GLU A 13 -12.77 4.43 11.31
N GLU A 14 -12.20 4.65 12.50
CA GLU A 14 -10.85 4.21 12.89
C GLU A 14 -10.76 2.68 12.73
N MET A 15 -10.35 2.24 11.55
CA MET A 15 -10.03 0.84 11.27
C MET A 15 -8.69 0.50 11.94
N ASP A 16 -8.76 0.12 13.22
CA ASP A 16 -7.69 -0.62 13.89
C ASP A 16 -7.66 -2.04 13.31
N SER A 17 -6.79 -2.27 12.34
CA SER A 17 -6.36 -3.61 11.96
C SER A 17 -4.90 -3.60 11.56
N ASP A 18 -4.01 -3.59 12.56
CA ASP A 18 -2.67 -4.18 12.45
C ASP A 18 -2.77 -5.73 12.31
N GLU A 19 -3.87 -6.27 11.77
CA GLU A 19 -3.98 -7.65 11.32
C GLU A 19 -3.26 -7.78 9.98
N GLU A 20 -2.13 -8.49 10.02
CA GLU A 20 -1.32 -8.82 8.87
C GLU A 20 -2.19 -9.53 7.80
N GLN A 21 -2.63 -8.80 6.77
CA GLN A 21 -3.23 -9.40 5.56
C GLN A 21 -2.16 -10.14 4.75
N GLU A 22 -1.68 -11.24 5.34
CA GLU A 22 -0.97 -12.33 4.69
C GLU A 22 -1.95 -13.43 4.24
N GLU A 23 -3.26 -13.22 4.43
CA GLU A 23 -4.30 -14.15 3.98
C GLU A 23 -4.07 -14.51 2.51
N GLY A 24 -3.79 -15.79 2.27
CA GLY A 24 -3.57 -16.37 0.95
C GLY A 24 -2.12 -16.54 0.49
N LEU A 25 -1.09 -16.06 1.21
CA LEU A 25 0.32 -16.37 0.88
C LEU A 25 0.96 -17.32 1.88
N SER A 26 1.74 -18.27 1.37
CA SER A 26 2.48 -19.18 2.25
C SER A 26 3.65 -18.48 2.92
N GLU A 27 3.95 -18.86 4.16
CA GLU A 27 5.11 -18.41 4.93
C GLU A 27 6.43 -18.63 4.17
N ALA A 28 6.49 -19.69 3.36
CA ALA A 28 7.60 -19.97 2.46
C ALA A 28 7.83 -18.86 1.41
N VAL A 29 6.77 -18.27 0.84
CA VAL A 29 6.88 -17.16 -0.12
C VAL A 29 7.26 -15.86 0.59
N LEU A 30 6.78 -15.67 1.81
CA LEU A 30 7.06 -14.46 2.59
C LEU A 30 8.47 -14.46 3.20
N SER A 31 9.07 -15.63 3.40
CA SER A 31 10.46 -15.78 3.82
C SER A 31 11.49 -15.64 2.69
N VAL A 32 11.06 -15.52 1.41
CA VAL A 32 11.96 -15.38 0.24
C VAL A 32 12.69 -14.03 0.19
N ALA A 33 12.27 -13.03 0.98
CA ALA A 33 12.93 -11.72 0.99
C ALA A 33 14.42 -11.87 1.33
N PRO A 34 15.34 -11.47 0.43
CA PRO A 34 16.76 -11.53 0.71
C PRO A 34 17.07 -10.57 1.86
N LYS A 35 17.63 -11.10 2.95
CA LYS A 35 18.06 -10.29 4.11
C LYS A 35 19.23 -9.36 3.76
N ASP A 36 19.81 -9.57 2.58
CA ASP A 36 21.09 -9.08 2.12
C ASP A 36 20.97 -7.90 1.13
N TRP A 37 19.75 -7.44 0.83
CA TRP A 37 19.57 -6.17 0.11
C TRP A 37 20.16 -4.99 0.89
N GLY A 38 20.86 -4.11 0.18
CA GLY A 38 21.59 -2.98 0.75
C GLY A 38 22.12 -2.07 -0.34
N ILE A 39 22.88 -1.04 0.02
CA ILE A 39 23.28 0.07 -0.88
C ILE A 39 23.92 -0.37 -2.21
N MET A 40 24.58 -1.52 -2.24
CA MET A 40 25.24 -2.08 -3.43
C MET A 40 24.25 -2.64 -4.48
N HIS A 41 23.01 -2.90 -4.07
CA HIS A 41 21.97 -3.52 -4.90
C HIS A 41 21.14 -2.49 -5.71
N GLY A 42 21.52 -1.21 -5.63
CA GLY A 42 21.00 -0.16 -6.48
C GLY A 42 20.08 0.83 -5.77
N PRO A 43 19.55 1.81 -6.52
CA PRO A 43 18.61 2.77 -5.98
C PRO A 43 17.27 2.09 -5.70
N PHE A 44 16.84 2.15 -4.44
CA PHE A 44 15.55 1.63 -4.01
C PHE A 44 14.45 2.68 -4.18
N LYS A 45 13.22 2.23 -4.43
CA LYS A 45 12.02 3.08 -4.45
C LYS A 45 10.82 2.29 -3.97
N MET A 46 9.83 3.01 -3.45
CA MET A 46 8.54 2.44 -3.08
C MET A 46 7.51 2.77 -4.17
N LEU A 47 6.76 1.77 -4.61
CA LEU A 47 5.64 1.96 -5.52
C LEU A 47 4.33 1.97 -4.72
N LEU A 48 3.46 2.94 -5.03
CA LEU A 48 2.12 3.06 -4.47
C LEU A 48 1.12 2.74 -5.59
N CYS A 49 0.57 1.53 -5.55
CA CYS A 49 -0.38 1.04 -6.54
C CYS A 49 -1.79 1.44 -6.12
N VAL A 50 -2.45 2.31 -6.88
CA VAL A 50 -3.78 2.84 -6.55
C VAL A 50 -4.84 2.20 -7.44
N ASN A 51 -5.76 1.44 -6.82
CA ASN A 51 -6.88 0.80 -7.51
C ASN A 51 -7.78 1.86 -8.17
N GLN A 52 -8.18 1.64 -9.42
CA GLN A 52 -9.12 2.47 -10.17
C GLN A 52 -10.49 1.80 -10.35
N GLU A 53 -10.62 0.52 -9.96
CA GLU A 53 -11.85 -0.26 -10.07
C GLU A 53 -12.61 -0.23 -8.73
N LEU A 54 -13.57 0.68 -8.64
CA LEU A 54 -14.42 0.87 -7.47
C LEU A 54 -15.87 1.04 -7.91
N TYR A 55 -16.78 0.51 -7.10
CA TYR A 55 -18.21 0.56 -7.35
C TYR A 55 -18.92 1.08 -6.09
N ASP A 56 -19.98 1.87 -6.27
CA ASP A 56 -20.88 2.22 -5.17
C ASP A 56 -21.82 1.06 -4.81
N GLU A 57 -22.64 1.25 -3.78
CA GLU A 57 -23.64 0.26 -3.31
C GLU A 57 -24.64 -0.17 -4.40
N ASN A 58 -24.81 0.64 -5.44
CA ASN A 58 -25.70 0.38 -6.56
C ASN A 58 -24.97 -0.27 -7.75
N GLY A 59 -23.69 -0.62 -7.60
CA GLY A 59 -22.85 -1.23 -8.63
C GLY A 59 -22.38 -0.26 -9.70
N LYS A 60 -22.49 1.06 -9.48
CA LYS A 60 -22.03 2.06 -10.44
C LYS A 60 -20.56 2.38 -10.19
N ALA A 61 -19.77 2.39 -11.27
CA ALA A 61 -18.36 2.72 -11.21
C ALA A 61 -18.14 4.14 -10.64
N THR A 62 -17.30 4.22 -9.61
CA THR A 62 -16.92 5.45 -8.93
C THR A 62 -15.40 5.59 -8.84
N LYS A 63 -14.92 6.75 -8.41
CA LYS A 63 -13.49 7.02 -8.23
C LYS A 63 -13.25 7.48 -6.80
N MET A 64 -12.13 7.05 -6.23
CA MET A 64 -11.67 7.62 -4.97
C MET A 64 -11.47 9.13 -5.10
N LYS A 65 -11.98 9.87 -4.12
CA LYS A 65 -11.66 11.28 -3.95
C LYS A 65 -10.15 11.42 -3.69
N PRO A 66 -9.49 12.50 -4.17
CA PRO A 66 -8.05 12.69 -3.98
C PRO A 66 -7.59 12.59 -2.52
N GLY A 67 -8.38 13.10 -1.57
CA GLY A 67 -8.10 12.98 -0.13
C GLY A 67 -8.07 11.53 0.36
N LYS A 68 -9.04 10.70 -0.06
CA LYS A 68 -9.05 9.27 0.29
C LYS A 68 -7.85 8.54 -0.32
N VAL A 69 -7.49 8.83 -1.58
CA VAL A 69 -6.27 8.26 -2.20
C VAL A 69 -5.02 8.60 -1.39
N ALA A 70 -4.87 9.87 -0.97
CA ALA A 70 -3.73 10.31 -0.18
C ALA A 70 -3.66 9.58 1.17
N ALA A 71 -4.78 9.48 1.89
CA ALA A 71 -4.85 8.76 3.16
C ALA A 71 -4.45 7.27 2.99
N GLN A 72 -5.04 6.57 2.01
CA GLN A 72 -4.71 5.17 1.75
C GLN A 72 -3.24 4.97 1.36
N CYS A 73 -2.67 5.88 0.58
CA CYS A 73 -1.24 5.86 0.28
C CYS A 73 -0.38 6.03 1.54
N CYS A 74 -0.78 6.89 2.49
CA CYS A 74 -0.07 7.06 3.77
C CYS A 74 -0.11 5.77 4.61
N HIS A 75 -1.29 5.13 4.71
CA HIS A 75 -1.41 3.83 5.38
C HIS A 75 -0.53 2.77 4.72
N ALA A 76 -0.56 2.70 3.37
CA ALA A 76 0.25 1.77 2.60
C ALA A 76 1.76 1.95 2.84
N VAL A 77 2.24 3.20 2.84
CA VAL A 77 3.65 3.53 3.11
C VAL A 77 4.06 3.06 4.49
N LEU A 78 3.26 3.35 5.52
CA LEU A 78 3.60 3.02 6.90
C LEU A 78 3.63 1.51 7.12
N GLY A 79 2.63 0.79 6.61
CA GLY A 79 2.56 -0.67 6.68
C GLY A 79 3.73 -1.33 5.93
N ALA A 80 4.01 -0.90 4.70
CA ALA A 80 5.11 -1.43 3.90
C ALA A 80 6.47 -1.14 4.55
N TYR A 81 6.66 0.06 5.11
CA TYR A 81 7.88 0.44 5.81
C TYR A 81 8.12 -0.40 7.06
N LYS A 82 7.13 -0.53 7.96
CA LYS A 82 7.21 -1.37 9.16
C LYS A 82 7.59 -2.81 8.81
N ARG A 83 7.02 -3.34 7.71
CA ARG A 83 7.31 -4.70 7.23
C ARG A 83 8.71 -4.82 6.62
N ALA A 84 9.12 -3.85 5.81
CA ALA A 84 10.44 -3.81 5.20
C ALA A 84 11.56 -3.68 6.26
N MET A 85 11.32 -2.92 7.34
CA MET A 85 12.26 -2.82 8.46
C MET A 85 12.56 -4.16 9.13
N LYS A 86 11.58 -5.07 9.19
CA LYS A 86 11.77 -6.42 9.72
C LYS A 86 12.42 -7.37 8.71
N ARG A 87 12.03 -7.27 7.42
CA ARG A 87 12.41 -8.24 6.37
C ARG A 87 13.72 -7.90 5.64
N CYS A 88 13.95 -6.62 5.32
CA CYS A 88 15.07 -6.15 4.52
C CYS A 88 15.61 -4.79 5.01
N PRO A 89 16.11 -4.70 6.27
CA PRO A 89 16.54 -3.44 6.88
C PRO A 89 17.64 -2.71 6.09
N GLY A 90 18.53 -3.44 5.41
CA GLY A 90 19.57 -2.84 4.57
C GLY A 90 18.99 -2.12 3.34
N ALA A 91 17.92 -2.64 2.74
CA ALA A 91 17.20 -1.99 1.64
C ALA A 91 16.51 -0.71 2.12
N VAL A 92 15.92 -0.75 3.31
CA VAL A 92 15.28 0.42 3.92
C VAL A 92 16.31 1.52 4.18
N SER A 93 17.44 1.18 4.79
CA SER A 93 18.52 2.15 5.02
C SER A 93 19.03 2.77 3.71
N ALA A 94 19.21 1.95 2.66
CA ALA A 94 19.60 2.46 1.34
C ALA A 94 18.53 3.37 0.72
N TRP A 95 17.25 3.02 0.86
CA TRP A 95 16.12 3.86 0.40
C TRP A 95 16.04 5.20 1.15
N GLU A 96 16.28 5.20 2.46
CA GLU A 96 16.26 6.42 3.29
C GLU A 96 17.38 7.39 2.93
N THR A 97 18.58 6.86 2.68
CA THR A 97 19.75 7.68 2.32
C THR A 97 19.60 8.39 0.97
N ILE A 98 18.70 7.92 0.10
CA ILE A 98 18.41 8.55 -1.20
C ILE A 98 17.09 9.34 -1.21
N GLY A 99 16.58 9.73 -0.04
CA GLY A 99 15.41 10.60 0.09
C GLY A 99 14.06 9.90 -0.01
N GLN A 100 14.03 8.57 0.20
CA GLN A 100 12.79 7.80 0.36
C GLN A 100 11.82 7.94 -0.82
N ALA A 101 12.34 7.79 -2.05
CA ALA A 101 11.59 7.97 -3.29
C ALA A 101 10.32 7.11 -3.32
N LYS A 102 9.17 7.73 -3.62
CA LYS A 102 7.85 7.10 -3.75
C LYS A 102 7.27 7.44 -5.12
N VAL A 103 6.71 6.45 -5.80
CA VAL A 103 6.08 6.63 -7.12
C VAL A 103 4.66 6.08 -7.05
N ALA A 104 3.67 6.94 -7.25
CA ALA A 104 2.27 6.53 -7.33
C ALA A 104 1.91 6.14 -8.77
N VAL A 105 1.31 4.97 -8.92
CA VAL A 105 0.84 4.42 -10.19
C VAL A 105 -0.63 4.02 -10.07
N LYS A 106 -1.36 4.11 -11.18
CA LYS A 106 -2.75 3.67 -11.26
C LYS A 106 -2.80 2.20 -11.68
N VAL A 107 -3.62 1.42 -11.02
CA VAL A 107 -3.90 0.02 -11.39
C VAL A 107 -5.36 -0.06 -11.85
N PRO A 108 -5.62 -0.34 -13.14
CA PRO A 108 -6.95 -0.40 -13.72
C PRO A 108 -7.94 -1.33 -13.03
N THR A 109 -7.51 -2.53 -12.60
CA THR A 109 -8.41 -3.56 -12.03
C THR A 109 -7.86 -4.16 -10.74
N VAL A 110 -8.76 -4.73 -9.93
CA VAL A 110 -8.39 -5.46 -8.71
C VAL A 110 -7.56 -6.70 -9.03
N GLU A 111 -7.87 -7.39 -10.13
CA GLU A 111 -7.12 -8.57 -10.59
C GLU A 111 -5.64 -8.23 -10.87
N GLU A 112 -5.38 -7.11 -11.57
CA GLU A 112 -4.02 -6.65 -11.81
C GLU A 112 -3.29 -6.28 -10.51
N MET A 113 -4.00 -5.67 -9.55
CA MET A 113 -3.44 -5.35 -8.24
C MET A 113 -3.01 -6.61 -7.48
N MET A 114 -3.83 -7.65 -7.50
CA MET A 114 -3.52 -8.94 -6.87
C MET A 114 -2.35 -9.65 -7.56
N ARG A 115 -2.28 -9.57 -8.89
CA ARG A 115 -1.13 -10.10 -9.64
C ARG A 115 0.18 -9.39 -9.28
N VAL A 116 0.15 -8.06 -9.11
CA VAL A 116 1.34 -7.29 -8.65
C VAL A 116 1.75 -7.73 -7.23
N ARG A 117 0.79 -7.96 -6.34
CA ARG A 117 1.05 -8.51 -4.99
C ARG A 117 1.77 -9.86 -5.06
N GLU A 118 1.28 -10.79 -5.86
CA GLU A 118 1.89 -12.11 -6.04
C GLU A 118 3.31 -12.02 -6.61
N GLN A 119 3.53 -11.16 -7.61
CA GLN A 119 4.85 -10.93 -8.19
C GLN A 119 5.82 -10.32 -7.18
N ALA A 120 5.38 -9.35 -6.38
CA ALA A 120 6.19 -8.77 -5.32
C ALA A 120 6.58 -9.82 -4.29
N ALA A 121 5.64 -10.68 -3.91
CA ALA A 121 5.89 -11.77 -2.97
C ALA A 121 6.90 -12.79 -3.52
N ALA A 122 6.70 -13.25 -4.76
CA ALA A 122 7.61 -14.18 -5.43
C ALA A 122 9.02 -13.61 -5.62
N ALA A 123 9.14 -12.29 -5.80
CA ALA A 123 10.42 -11.58 -5.89
C ALA A 123 11.04 -11.23 -4.52
N GLY A 124 10.38 -11.58 -3.40
CA GLY A 124 10.85 -11.24 -2.06
C GLY A 124 10.77 -9.74 -1.73
N VAL A 125 10.02 -8.95 -2.50
CA VAL A 125 9.80 -7.53 -2.25
C VAL A 125 8.82 -7.37 -1.08
N ALA A 126 9.15 -6.50 -0.12
CA ALA A 126 8.22 -6.14 0.95
C ALA A 126 7.08 -5.28 0.39
N PHE A 127 5.85 -5.64 0.69
CA PHE A 127 4.64 -4.91 0.29
C PHE A 127 3.62 -4.87 1.44
N TYR A 128 2.64 -3.98 1.31
CA TYR A 128 1.48 -3.89 2.18
C TYR A 128 0.27 -3.52 1.32
N LEU A 129 -0.84 -4.22 1.55
CA LEU A 129 -2.11 -3.99 0.86
C LEU A 129 -3.03 -3.28 1.85
N VAL A 130 -3.79 -2.30 1.34
CA VAL A 130 -4.79 -1.52 2.08
C VAL A 130 -6.14 -1.72 1.41
#